data_AF-A0A6B3F401-F1
#
_entry.id   AF-A0A6B3F401-F1
#
_cell.length_a   1.000
_cell.length_b   1.000
_cell.length_c   1.000
_cell.angle_alpha   90.00
_cell.angle_beta   90.00
_cell.angle_gamma   90.00
#
_symmetry.space_group_name_H-M   'P 1'
#
loop_
_entity.id
_entity.type
_entity.pdbx_description
1 polymer ?
#
loop_
_entity_poly.entity_id
_entity_poly.type
_entity_poly.pdbx_seq_one_letter_code
_entity_poly.pdbx_strand_id
1 'polypeptide(L)' 'MPRTTTDRRRDHRTSRPNPLDAAGITYIDYKDTDLLRKFLSDRGK' A
#
# COMPACT_ATOMS: atom_id res chain seq x y z
N MET A 1 -33.53 3.12 -18.34
CA MET A 1 -32.41 3.33 -17.40
C MET A 1 -31.50 2.10 -17.40
N PRO A 2 -30.37 2.08 -18.11
CA PRO A 2 -29.40 1.01 -17.94
C PRO A 2 -28.55 1.30 -16.69
N ARG A 3 -28.62 0.42 -15.69
CA ARG A 3 -27.67 0.41 -14.56
C ARG A 3 -26.34 -0.10 -15.11
N THR A 4 -25.36 0.79 -15.27
CA THR A 4 -23.98 0.44 -15.56
C THR A 4 -23.41 -0.32 -14.36
N THR A 5 -23.38 -1.64 -14.46
CA THR A 5 -22.56 -2.50 -13.61
C THR A 5 -21.12 -2.43 -14.08
N THR A 6 -20.46 -1.29 -13.83
CA THR A 6 -19.02 -1.18 -14.03
C THR A 6 -18.27 -1.97 -12.95
N ASP A 7 -17.28 -2.71 -13.45
CA ASP A 7 -16.19 -3.37 -12.75
C ASP A 7 -16.46 -4.74 -12.11
N ARG A 8 -16.84 -5.71 -12.95
CA ARG A 8 -16.24 -7.04 -12.84
C ARG A 8 -14.79 -6.95 -13.31
N ARG A 9 -13.83 -6.76 -12.41
CA ARG A 9 -12.61 -7.58 -12.29
C ARG A 9 -12.08 -7.47 -10.86
N ARG A 10 -12.56 -8.34 -9.97
CA ARG A 10 -11.67 -8.93 -8.95
C ARG A 10 -10.67 -9.79 -9.71
N ASP A 11 -9.79 -9.12 -10.43
CA ASP A 11 -8.54 -9.68 -10.90
C ASP A 11 -7.92 -10.27 -9.64
N HIS A 12 -7.49 -11.53 -9.72
CA HIS A 12 -6.65 -12.12 -8.72
C HIS A 12 -5.31 -11.38 -8.81
N ARG A 13 -5.30 -10.11 -8.40
CA ARG A 13 -4.11 -9.28 -8.30
C ARG A 13 -3.29 -10.00 -7.28
N THR A 14 -2.30 -10.75 -7.76
CA THR A 14 -1.25 -11.33 -6.95
C THR A 14 -0.92 -10.33 -5.85
N SER A 15 -0.98 -10.78 -4.60
CA SER A 15 -0.69 -9.92 -3.46
C SER A 15 0.60 -9.17 -3.77
N ARG A 16 0.50 -7.85 -3.86
CA ARG A 16 1.67 -7.04 -4.19
C ARG A 16 2.72 -7.34 -3.12
N PRO A 17 4.00 -7.53 -3.52
CA PRO A 17 5.05 -7.79 -2.55
C PRO A 17 5.04 -6.69 -1.49
N ASN A 18 5.29 -7.09 -0.25
CA ASN A 18 5.35 -6.17 0.87
C ASN A 18 6.38 -5.06 0.55
N PRO A 19 5.98 -3.79 0.58
CA PRO A 19 6.88 -2.69 0.22
C PRO A 19 8.04 -2.53 1.22
N LEU A 20 7.92 -3.05 2.44
CA LEU A 20 9.02 -3.10 3.41
C LEU A 20 10.09 -4.12 3.00
N ASP A 21 9.66 -5.30 2.57
CA ASP A 21 10.54 -6.39 2.13
C ASP A 21 11.26 -6.00 0.83
N ALA A 22 10.54 -5.35 -0.09
CA ALA A 22 11.13 -4.83 -1.33
C ALA A 22 12.21 -3.76 -1.09
N ALA A 23 12.11 -3.01 0.01
CA ALA A 23 13.09 -2.03 0.43
C ALA A 23 14.18 -2.61 1.37
N GLY A 24 14.13 -3.92 1.67
CA GLY A 24 15.11 -4.58 2.55
C GLY A 24 15.01 -4.15 4.02
N ILE A 25 13.87 -3.62 4.44
CA ILE A 25 13.66 -3.11 5.81
C ILE A 25 13.29 -4.29 6.71
N THR A 26 14.21 -4.70 7.58
CA THR A 26 13.97 -5.80 8.53
C THR A 26 13.60 -5.32 9.93
N TYR A 27 13.81 -4.04 10.23
CA TYR A 27 13.54 -3.44 11.53
C TYR A 27 12.97 -2.04 11.36
N ILE A 28 12.01 -1.68 12.21
CA ILE A 28 11.35 -0.38 12.22
C ILE A 28 11.42 0.18 13.64
N ASP A 29 11.95 1.40 13.78
CA ASP A 29 11.89 2.18 15.00
C ASP A 29 10.80 3.25 14.87
N TYR A 30 10.04 3.48 15.94
CA TYR A 30 9.06 4.57 16.01
C TYR A 30 9.72 5.95 15.96
N LYS A 31 11.03 6.04 16.23
CA LYS A 31 11.80 7.28 16.13
C LYS A 31 12.31 7.57 14.72
N ASP A 32 12.29 6.60 13.81
CA ASP A 32 12.73 6.82 12.43
C ASP A 32 11.59 7.45 11.60
N THR A 33 11.43 8.76 11.76
CA THR A 33 10.38 9.51 11.07
C THR A 33 10.59 9.56 9.57
N ASP A 34 11.84 9.46 9.10
CA ASP A 34 12.17 9.52 7.66
C ASP A 34 11.77 8.23 6.95
N LEU A 35 11.91 7.08 7.64
CA LEU A 35 11.39 5.80 7.18
C LEU A 35 9.87 5.79 7.17
N LEU A 36 9.24 6.15 8.29
CA LEU A 36 7.78 6.10 8.44
C LEU A 36 7.07 7.06 7.47
N ARG A 37 7.64 8.25 7.23
CA ARG A 37 7.07 9.25 6.32
C ARG A 37 6.98 8.76 4.87
N LYS A 38 7.87 7.87 4.43
CA LYS A 38 7.82 7.31 3.07
C LYS A 38 6.62 6.38 2.85
N PHE A 39 6.10 5.80 3.93
CA PHE A 39 4.99 4.85 3.88
C PHE A 39 3.67 5.44 4.39
N LEU A 40 3.70 6.68 4.91
CA LEU A 40 2.52 7.42 5.32
C LEU A 40 2.09 8.39 4.22
N SER A 41 0.79 8.43 3.93
CA SER A 41 0.22 9.41 3.01
C SER A 41 0.24 10.81 3.63
N ASP A 42 0.22 11.86 2.80
CA ASP A 42 0.24 13.27 3.24
C ASP A 42 -0.90 13.65 4.19
N ARG A 43 -2.00 12.87 4.22
CA ARG A 43 -3.12 13.04 5.16
C ARG A 43 -2.92 12.33 6.51
N GLY A 44 -1.72 11.80 6.77
CA GLY A 44 -1.41 11.05 7.98
C GLY A 44 -2.08 9.67 8.02
N LYS A 45 -2.27 9.03 6.85
CA LYS A 45 -2.90 7.70 6.71
C LYS A 45 -1.98 6.68 6.07
#